data_AF-A0A158HD08-F1
#
_entry.id   AF-A0A158HD08-F1
#
_cell.length_a   1.000
_cell.length_b   1.000
_cell.length_c   1.000
_cell.angle_alpha   90.00
_cell.angle_beta   90.00
_cell.angle_gamma   90.00
#
_symmetry.space_group_name_H-M   'P 1'
#
loop_
_entity.id
_entity.type
_entity.pdbx_description
1 polymer ?
#
loop_
_entity_poly.entity_id
_entity_poly.type
_entity_poly.pdbx_seq_one_letter_code
_entity_poly.pdbx_strand_id
1 'polypeptide(L)'
;MSRETAMHQDVEVGDYLLTINVAPKCDPADAEKIDGFSVRVTVTRHDGTPVRGSTHAEDSGELTGAHGPYVTVADAVAHGEAWGRHFVARVLGGAV
;
A
#
# COMPACT_ATOMS: atom_id res chain seq x y z
N MET A 1 -13.40 11.91 -19.48
CA MET A 1 -13.68 10.64 -18.80
C MET A 1 -12.76 10.55 -17.61
N SER A 2 -13.29 10.69 -16.40
CA SER A 2 -12.49 10.71 -15.17
C SER A 2 -11.86 9.34 -14.95
N ARG A 3 -10.52 9.29 -14.99
CA ARG A 3 -9.72 8.11 -14.65
C ARG A 3 -9.83 7.87 -13.14
N GLU A 4 -10.92 7.26 -12.71
CA GLU A 4 -11.10 6.85 -11.32
C GLU A 4 -11.18 5.32 -11.27
N THR A 5 -10.03 4.68 -11.47
CA THR A 5 -9.80 3.25 -11.18
C THR A 5 -8.72 3.07 -10.11
N ALA A 6 -8.37 4.15 -9.41
CA ALA A 6 -7.59 4.06 -8.19
C ALA A 6 -8.53 3.59 -7.07
N MET A 7 -8.29 2.40 -6.54
CA MET A 7 -9.04 1.87 -5.41
C MET A 7 -8.29 2.23 -4.13
N HIS A 8 -9.01 2.70 -3.13
CA HIS A 8 -8.44 3.23 -1.92
C HIS A 8 -9.13 2.61 -0.70
N GLN A 9 -8.33 2.22 0.29
CA GLN A 9 -8.83 1.70 1.55
C GLN A 9 -7.94 2.18 2.70
N ASP A 10 -8.58 2.66 3.75
CA ASP A 10 -7.94 3.00 5.01
C ASP A 10 -8.20 1.90 6.06
N VAL A 11 -7.17 1.54 6.82
CA VAL A 11 -7.23 0.52 7.87
C VAL A 11 -6.49 0.99 9.11
N GLU A 12 -7.19 1.06 10.25
CA GLU A 12 -6.63 1.40 11.55
C GLU A 12 -5.91 0.19 12.17
N VAL A 13 -4.65 0.38 12.59
CA VAL A 13 -3.82 -0.66 13.24
C VAL A 13 -3.08 -0.06 14.44
N GLY A 14 -3.71 -0.10 15.61
CA GLY A 14 -3.13 0.49 16.82
C GLY A 14 -3.01 2.00 16.68
N ASP A 15 -1.80 2.55 16.89
CA ASP A 15 -1.50 3.99 16.75
C ASP A 15 -1.18 4.42 15.30
N TYR A 16 -1.46 3.56 14.32
CA TYR A 16 -1.13 3.76 12.92
C TYR A 16 -2.36 3.67 12.01
N LEU A 17 -2.43 4.55 11.04
CA LEU A 17 -3.31 4.47 9.88
C LEU A 17 -2.54 3.84 8.71
N LEU A 18 -3.09 2.77 8.14
CA LEU A 18 -2.65 2.21 6.88
C LEU A 18 -3.54 2.72 5.75
N THR A 19 -2.95 3.48 4.83
CA THR A 19 -3.62 3.90 3.61
C THR A 19 -3.16 3.02 2.45
N ILE A 20 -4.08 2.27 1.85
CA ILE A 20 -3.84 1.30 0.79
C ILE A 20 -4.39 1.87 -0.52
N ASN A 21 -3.51 2.19 -1.46
CA ASN A 21 -3.86 2.72 -2.76
C ASN A 21 -3.50 1.71 -3.86
N VAL A 22 -4.50 1.20 -4.56
CA VAL A 22 -4.31 0.31 -5.71
C VAL A 22 -4.41 1.12 -7.00
N ALA A 23 -3.42 0.97 -7.86
CA ALA A 23 -3.37 1.62 -9.16
C ALA A 23 -3.27 0.57 -10.28
N PRO A 24 -4.00 0.73 -11.40
CA PRO A 24 -3.82 -0.12 -12.56
C PRO A 24 -2.43 0.13 -13.18
N LYS A 25 -1.79 -0.95 -13.64
CA LYS A 25 -0.61 -0.92 -14.50
C LYS A 25 -1.09 -1.26 -15.91
N CYS A 26 -0.91 -0.32 -16.82
CA CYS A 26 -1.28 -0.49 -18.23
C CYS A 26 -0.11 -0.97 -19.06
N ASP A 27 -0.42 -1.61 -20.18
CA ASP A 27 0.55 -1.96 -21.21
C ASP A 27 1.19 -0.67 -21.77
N PRO A 28 2.52 -0.57 -21.84
CA PRO A 28 3.19 0.64 -22.35
C PRO A 28 2.94 0.87 -23.85
N ALA A 29 2.57 -0.16 -24.61
CA ALA A 29 2.18 -0.07 -26.01
C ALA A 29 0.67 0.17 -26.19
N ASP A 30 -0.14 -0.10 -25.17
CA ASP A 30 -1.59 0.13 -25.18
C ASP A 30 -2.12 0.59 -23.80
N ALA A 31 -2.22 1.90 -23.61
CA ALA A 31 -2.61 2.51 -22.33
C ALA A 31 -4.07 2.20 -21.91
N GLU A 32 -4.89 1.64 -22.81
CA GLU A 32 -6.26 1.19 -22.50
C GLU A 32 -6.29 -0.25 -21.97
N LYS A 33 -5.23 -1.03 -22.22
CA LYS A 33 -5.09 -2.40 -21.73
C LYS A 33 -4.45 -2.41 -20.33
N ILE A 34 -5.20 -2.89 -19.36
CA ILE A 34 -4.70 -3.11 -17.99
C ILE A 34 -4.01 -4.48 -17.93
N ASP A 35 -2.71 -4.50 -17.66
CA ASP A 35 -1.92 -5.72 -17.45
C ASP A 35 -2.01 -6.23 -16.00
N GLY A 36 -2.45 -5.37 -15.08
CA GLY A 36 -2.77 -5.74 -13.70
C GLY A 36 -2.73 -4.54 -12.77
N PHE A 37 -2.44 -4.76 -11.50
CA PHE A 37 -2.52 -3.75 -10.45
C PHE A 37 -1.25 -3.74 -9.58
N SER A 38 -0.85 -2.55 -9.13
CA SER A 38 0.09 -2.39 -8.02
C SER A 38 -0.63 -1.84 -6.81
N VAL A 39 -0.09 -2.08 -5.63
CA VAL A 39 -0.58 -1.46 -4.40
C VAL A 39 0.51 -0.62 -3.77
N ARG A 40 0.17 0.59 -3.32
CA ARG A 40 1.02 1.41 -2.47
C ARG A 40 0.39 1.46 -1.09
N VAL A 41 1.16 1.09 -0.08
CA VAL A 41 0.75 1.16 1.31
C VAL A 41 1.52 2.30 1.95
N THR A 42 0.80 3.25 2.54
CA THR A 42 1.37 4.31 3.38
C THR A 42 0.98 4.03 4.83
N VAL A 43 1.95 4.11 5.73
CA VAL A 43 1.79 3.92 7.16
C VAL A 43 2.01 5.26 7.86
N THR A 44 0.98 5.78 8.52
CA THR A 44 1.02 7.10 9.15
C THR A 44 0.78 6.97 10.65
N ARG A 45 1.58 7.63 11.49
CA ARG A 45 1.32 7.71 12.94
C ARG A 45 0.29 8.78 13.26
N HIS A 46 -0.70 8.44 14.09
CA HIS A 46 -1.72 9.42 14.51
C HIS A 46 -1.17 10.52 15.42
N ASP A 47 -0.15 10.23 16.22
CA ASP A 47 0.46 11.19 17.14
C ASP A 47 1.40 12.19 16.44
N GLY A 48 1.56 12.09 15.11
CA GLY A 48 2.42 12.95 14.32
C GLY A 48 3.92 12.76 14.59
N THR A 49 4.30 11.77 15.39
CA THR A 49 5.71 11.46 15.60
C THR A 49 6.27 10.66 14.42
N PRO A 50 7.59 10.68 14.19
CA PRO A 50 8.16 9.93 13.09
C PRO A 50 7.90 8.42 13.20
N VAL A 51 7.67 7.79 12.04
CA VAL A 51 7.73 6.33 11.91
C VAL A 51 9.16 5.88 12.23
N ARG A 52 9.31 4.76 12.93
CA ARG A 52 10.61 4.27 13.41
C ARG A 52 11.61 4.14 12.25
N GLY A 53 12.76 4.82 12.35
CA GLY A 53 13.79 4.82 11.30
C GLY A 53 13.60 5.87 10.21
N SER A 54 12.52 6.66 10.28
CA SER A 54 12.22 7.79 9.39
C SER A 54 12.30 9.12 10.16
N THR A 55 12.45 10.22 9.42
CA THR A 55 12.26 11.59 9.93
C THR A 55 10.82 12.08 9.78
N HIS A 56 9.97 11.31 9.10
CA HIS A 56 8.59 11.67 8.79
C HIS A 56 7.61 10.81 9.58
N ALA A 57 6.43 11.38 9.86
CA ALA A 57 5.31 10.67 10.50
C ALA A 57 4.64 9.64 9.57
N GLU A 58 5.10 9.54 8.33
CA GLU A 58 4.68 8.58 7.33
C GLU A 58 5.86 7.80 6.76
N ASP A 59 5.60 6.55 6.36
CA ASP A 59 6.46 5.72 5.53
C ASP A 59 5.62 4.99 4.48
N SER A 60 6.15 4.73 3.29
CA SER A 60 5.38 4.10 2.21
C SER A 60 6.18 3.09 1.40
N GLY A 61 5.48 2.04 0.94
CA GLY A 61 6.03 1.02 0.05
C GLY A 61 5.08 0.72 -1.12
N GLU A 62 5.63 0.62 -2.32
CA GLU A 62 4.91 0.08 -3.48
C GLU A 62 5.22 -1.42 -3.63
N LEU A 63 4.16 -2.21 -3.71
CA LEU A 63 4.20 -3.66 -3.82
C LEU A 63 3.63 -4.10 -5.17
N THR A 64 4.25 -5.12 -5.73
CA THR A 64 3.76 -5.89 -6.87
C THR A 64 3.86 -7.38 -6.49
N GLY A 65 3.07 -8.22 -7.14
CA GLY A 65 3.15 -9.66 -6.96
C GLY A 65 4.53 -10.22 -7.37
N ALA A 66 4.84 -11.43 -6.92
CA ALA A 66 6.15 -12.06 -7.14
C ALA A 66 6.55 -12.22 -8.62
N HIS A 67 5.59 -12.17 -9.54
CA HIS A 67 5.80 -12.32 -10.98
C HIS A 67 5.28 -11.11 -11.79
N GLY A 68 5.12 -9.95 -11.14
CA GLY A 68 4.59 -8.73 -11.75
C GLY A 68 3.32 -8.21 -11.07
N PRO A 69 2.56 -7.33 -11.73
CA PRO A 69 1.34 -6.75 -11.17
C PRO A 69 0.35 -7.81 -10.69
N TYR A 70 -0.42 -7.49 -9.66
CA TYR A 70 -1.53 -8.34 -9.20
C TYR A 70 -2.61 -8.44 -10.27
N VAL A 71 -3.19 -9.63 -10.42
CA VAL A 71 -4.23 -9.86 -11.45
C VAL A 71 -5.52 -9.13 -11.10
N THR A 72 -5.84 -9.01 -9.81
CA THR A 72 -7.07 -8.37 -9.34
C THR A 72 -6.78 -7.27 -8.32
N VAL A 73 -7.69 -6.29 -8.24
CA VAL A 73 -7.69 -5.28 -7.18
C VAL A 73 -7.77 -5.94 -5.79
N ALA A 74 -8.61 -6.96 -5.64
CA ALA A 74 -8.81 -7.63 -4.35
C ALA A 74 -7.51 -8.29 -3.84
N ASP A 75 -6.74 -8.92 -4.72
CA ASP A 75 -5.44 -9.50 -4.36
C ASP A 75 -4.43 -8.41 -3.96
N ALA A 76 -4.41 -7.31 -4.71
CA ALA A 76 -3.54 -6.17 -4.41
C ALA A 76 -3.87 -5.56 -3.04
N VAL A 77 -5.15 -5.37 -2.75
CA VAL A 77 -5.64 -4.88 -1.44
C VAL A 77 -5.27 -5.84 -0.32
N ALA A 78 -5.61 -7.13 -0.47
CA ALA A 78 -5.38 -8.13 0.58
C ALA A 78 -3.89 -8.27 0.90
N HIS A 79 -3.03 -8.23 -0.13
CA HIS A 79 -1.58 -8.26 0.07
C HIS A 79 -1.07 -6.96 0.72
N GLY A 80 -1.54 -5.80 0.27
CA GLY A 80 -1.18 -4.51 0.86
C GLY A 80 -1.55 -4.42 2.34
N GLU A 81 -2.75 -4.87 2.71
CA GLU A 81 -3.18 -4.91 4.10
C GLU A 81 -2.33 -5.88 4.93
N ALA A 82 -2.07 -7.09 4.43
CA ALA A 82 -1.26 -8.08 5.12
C ALA A 82 0.17 -7.58 5.36
N TRP A 83 0.78 -6.95 4.35
CA TRP A 83 2.10 -6.33 4.46
C TRP A 83 2.09 -5.17 5.46
N GLY A 84 1.12 -4.26 5.38
CA GLY A 84 1.04 -3.10 6.28
C GLY A 84 0.86 -3.49 7.74
N ARG A 85 -0.02 -4.46 8.02
CA ARG A 85 -0.19 -5.03 9.36
C ARG A 85 1.09 -5.70 9.86
N HIS A 86 1.80 -6.42 9.00
CA HIS A 86 3.08 -7.05 9.35
C HIS A 86 4.16 -5.99 9.65
N PHE A 87 4.26 -4.94 8.85
CA PHE A 87 5.20 -3.84 9.03
C PHE A 87 4.99 -3.16 10.38
N VAL A 88 3.75 -2.79 10.71
CA VAL A 88 3.40 -2.21 12.01
C VAL A 88 3.74 -3.19 13.15
N ALA A 89 3.33 -4.45 13.06
CA ALA A 89 3.52 -5.40 14.16
C ALA A 89 4.99 -5.79 14.40
N ARG A 90 5.79 -5.96 13.34
CA ARG A 90 7.14 -6.56 13.45
C ARG A 90 8.27 -5.57 13.29
N VAL A 91 8.11 -4.54 12.46
CA VAL A 91 9.17 -3.55 12.20
C VAL A 91 9.05 -2.38 13.18
N LEU A 92 7.82 -1.90 13.41
CA LEU A 92 7.56 -0.75 14.28
C LEU A 92 7.28 -1.14 15.73
N GLY A 93 6.46 -2.17 15.96
CA GLY A 93 6.12 -2.73 17.29
C GLY A 93 7.20 -3.65 17.88
N GLY A 94 8.29 -3.90 17.14
CA GLY A 94 9.45 -4.67 17.60
C GLY A 94 10.29 -3.89 18.62
N ALA A 95 9.80 -3.85 19.86
CA ALA A 95 10.62 -3.61 21.04
C ALA A 95 11.62 -4.75 21.20
N VAL A 96 12.89 -4.40 21.34
CA VAL A 96 13.82 -5.10 22.23
C VAL A 96 14.39 -4.04 23.14
#